data_AF-A0A7S1S8W4-F1
#
_entry.id   AF-A0A7S1S8W4-F1
#
_cell.length_a   1.000
_cell.length_b   1.000
_cell.length_c   1.000
_cell.angle_alpha   90.00
_cell.angle_beta   90.00
_cell.angle_gamma   90.00
#
_symmetry.space_group_name_H-M   'P 1'
#
loop_
_entity.id
_entity.type
_entity.pdbx_description
1 polymer ?
#
loop_
_entity_poly.entity_id
_entity_poly.type
_entity_poly.pdbx_seq_one_letter_code
_entity_poly.pdbx_strand_id
1 'polypeptide(L)'
;LAGTLSDSSISWVTTLYLGGKTSPDSPCNPFEVYVASLHWSVMTLTSIGYGDIVPVRVEEYAVGILCMLTGGVLWAYIIGCVSSLLSNPSADEKNFETS
;
A
#
# COMPACT_ATOMS: atom_id res chain seq x y z
N LEU A 1 6.50 8.11 -37.02
CA LEU A 1 5.63 7.04 -36.45
C LEU A 1 5.50 7.09 -34.92
N ALA A 2 5.88 8.20 -34.26
CA ALA A 2 5.86 8.35 -32.80
C ALA A 2 4.93 9.52 -32.39
N GLY A 3 3.65 9.45 -32.78
CA GLY A 3 2.74 10.60 -32.61
C GLY A 3 1.28 10.27 -32.34
N THR A 4 0.91 9.02 -32.03
CA THR A 4 -0.51 8.64 -31.85
C THR A 4 -0.81 7.69 -30.68
N LEU A 5 0.15 7.39 -29.81
CA LEU A 5 -0.19 6.72 -28.55
C LEU A 5 -0.62 7.80 -27.57
N SER A 6 -1.93 7.98 -27.49
CA SER A 6 -2.66 8.80 -26.53
C SER A 6 -1.92 8.90 -25.19
N ASP A 7 -1.62 10.12 -24.77
CA ASP A 7 -1.12 10.48 -23.43
C ASP A 7 -1.92 9.78 -22.30
N SER A 8 -3.17 9.41 -22.61
CA SER A 8 -4.09 8.61 -21.79
C SER A 8 -3.75 7.12 -21.62
N SER A 9 -2.65 6.60 -22.15
CA SER A 9 -2.25 5.18 -22.05
C SER A 9 -1.05 4.92 -21.11
N ILE A 10 -0.42 5.98 -20.58
CA ILE A 10 0.71 5.86 -19.66
C ILE A 10 0.19 5.81 -18.21
N SER A 11 0.12 4.63 -17.61
CA SER A 11 -0.15 4.41 -16.18
C SER A 11 1.11 3.93 -15.47
N TRP A 12 1.11 3.87 -14.14
CA TRP A 12 2.26 3.28 -13.41
C TRP A 12 2.59 1.85 -13.89
N VAL A 13 1.57 1.09 -14.33
CA VAL A 13 1.73 -0.25 -14.91
C VAL A 13 2.45 -0.18 -16.27
N THR A 14 2.06 0.76 -17.14
CA THR A 14 2.75 0.98 -18.43
C THR A 14 4.19 1.46 -18.21
N THR A 15 4.43 2.29 -17.21
CA THR A 15 5.78 2.77 -16.85
C THR A 15 6.66 1.63 -16.33
N LEU A 16 6.14 0.74 -15.50
CA LEU A 16 6.84 -0.47 -15.08
C LEU A 16 7.19 -1.39 -16.24
N TYR A 17 6.27 -1.50 -17.21
CA TYR A 17 6.47 -2.27 -18.43
C TYR A 17 7.56 -1.67 -19.33
N LEU A 18 7.53 -0.35 -19.56
CA LEU A 18 8.53 0.38 -20.35
C LEU A 18 9.90 0.48 -19.65
N GLY A 19 9.93 0.36 -18.32
CA GLY A 19 11.14 0.40 -17.49
C GLY A 19 12.01 -0.86 -17.57
N GLY A 20 11.67 -1.84 -18.41
CA GLY A 20 12.54 -2.98 -18.73
C GLY A 20 12.64 -4.06 -17.66
N LYS A 21 11.71 -4.10 -16.68
CA LYS A 21 11.67 -5.14 -15.64
C LYS A 21 10.88 -6.39 -16.02
N THR A 22 10.13 -6.38 -17.13
CA THR A 22 9.33 -7.53 -17.60
C THR A 22 9.46 -7.70 -19.11
N SER A 23 9.82 -8.91 -19.54
CA SER A 23 10.12 -9.26 -20.93
C SER A 23 8.94 -8.96 -21.90
N PRO A 24 9.21 -8.64 -23.18
CA PRO A 24 8.20 -8.25 -24.18
C PRO A 24 7.12 -9.29 -24.52
N ASP A 25 7.28 -10.55 -24.10
CA ASP A 25 6.51 -11.68 -24.64
C ASP A 25 5.23 -12.06 -23.86
N SER A 26 4.89 -11.36 -22.78
CA SER A 26 3.66 -11.62 -22.01
C SER A 26 2.93 -10.32 -21.71
N PRO A 27 1.87 -9.95 -22.47
CA PRO A 27 1.05 -8.81 -22.10
C PRO A 27 0.40 -9.13 -20.75
N CYS A 28 0.75 -8.33 -19.73
CA CYS A 28 0.04 -8.25 -18.46
C CYS A 28 -0.33 -9.59 -17.81
N ASN A 29 0.66 -10.35 -17.30
CA ASN A 29 0.34 -11.42 -16.37
C ASN A 29 -0.42 -10.82 -15.17
N PRO A 30 -1.72 -11.15 -14.95
CA PRO A 30 -2.52 -10.53 -13.91
C PRO A 30 -1.91 -10.72 -12.52
N PHE A 31 -1.17 -11.82 -12.35
CA PHE A 31 -0.46 -12.13 -11.12
C PHE A 31 0.67 -11.13 -10.83
N GLU A 32 1.46 -10.76 -11.83
CA GLU A 32 2.57 -9.80 -11.66
C GLU A 32 2.04 -8.40 -11.35
N VAL A 33 0.97 -7.98 -12.03
CA VAL A 33 0.30 -6.69 -11.76
C VAL A 33 -0.28 -6.68 -10.35
N TYR A 34 -0.88 -7.79 -9.92
CA TYR A 34 -1.39 -7.95 -8.56
C TYR A 34 -0.27 -7.82 -7.53
N VAL A 35 0.83 -8.57 -7.69
CA VAL A 35 1.99 -8.53 -6.79
C VAL A 35 2.60 -7.13 -6.73
N ALA A 36 2.73 -6.44 -7.87
CA ALA A 36 3.23 -5.06 -7.92
C ALA A 36 2.29 -4.06 -7.22
N SER A 37 0.97 -4.19 -7.40
CA SER A 37 -0.03 -3.34 -6.72
C SER A 37 -0.06 -3.59 -5.21
N LEU A 38 0.11 -4.84 -4.79
CA LEU A 38 0.20 -5.22 -3.38
C LEU A 38 1.49 -4.71 -2.76
N HIS A 39 2.63 -4.83 -3.47
CA HIS A 39 3.90 -4.25 -3.05
C HIS A 39 3.78 -2.74 -2.81
N TRP A 40 3.19 -2.02 -3.77
CA TRP A 40 2.93 -0.58 -3.65
C TRP A 40 2.01 -0.24 -2.46
N SER A 41 0.96 -1.05 -2.23
CA SER A 41 0.06 -0.87 -1.09
C SER A 41 0.77 -1.11 0.25
N VAL A 42 1.56 -2.18 0.37
CA VAL A 42 2.30 -2.53 1.59
C VAL A 42 3.36 -1.49 1.90
N MET A 43 4.10 -0.99 0.92
CA MET A 43 5.06 0.10 1.12
C MET A 43 4.40 1.37 1.64
N THR A 44 3.20 1.68 1.14
CA THR A 44 2.41 2.84 1.60
C THR A 44 1.93 2.63 3.05
N LEU A 45 1.39 1.44 3.36
CA LEU A 45 0.94 1.09 4.71
C LEU A 45 2.08 1.11 5.74
N THR A 46 3.25 0.63 5.34
CA THR A 46 4.44 0.56 6.21
C THR A 46 5.26 1.86 6.20
N SER A 47 4.88 2.85 5.37
CA SER A 47 5.60 4.11 5.19
C SER A 47 7.08 3.93 4.80
N ILE A 48 7.43 2.82 4.13
CA ILE A 48 8.81 2.57 3.65
C ILE A 48 9.12 3.46 2.45
N GLY A 49 8.23 3.46 1.45
CA GLY A 49 8.29 4.37 0.29
C GLY A 49 9.58 4.31 -0.53
N TYR A 50 9.94 3.15 -1.09
CA TYR A 50 11.13 3.03 -1.94
C TYR A 50 11.09 3.90 -3.21
N GLY A 51 9.90 4.25 -3.70
CA GLY A 51 9.72 5.12 -4.87
C GLY A 51 9.96 4.43 -6.22
N ASP A 52 9.98 3.09 -6.25
CA ASP A 52 10.07 2.27 -7.45
C ASP A 52 8.78 2.26 -8.28
N ILE A 53 7.64 2.43 -7.61
CA ILE A 53 6.32 2.58 -8.22
C ILE A 53 5.75 3.94 -7.82
N VAL A 54 5.65 4.84 -8.79
CA VAL A 54 5.11 6.19 -8.59
C VAL A 54 3.85 6.40 -9.44
N PRO A 55 2.80 7.02 -8.87
CA PRO A 55 1.63 7.42 -9.64
C PRO A 55 2.05 8.46 -10.68
N VAL A 56 1.55 8.31 -11.90
CA VAL A 56 1.80 9.22 -13.02
C VAL A 56 0.54 10.05 -13.30
N ARG A 57 -0.64 9.50 -13.01
CA ARG A 57 -1.93 10.16 -13.26
C ARG A 57 -2.58 10.68 -12.00
N VAL A 58 -3.36 11.76 -12.15
CA VAL A 58 -4.17 12.36 -11.08
C VAL A 58 -5.11 11.34 -10.42
N GLU A 59 -5.70 10.43 -11.20
CA GLU A 59 -6.56 9.37 -10.69
C GLU A 59 -5.81 8.39 -9.77
N GLU A 60 -4.56 8.06 -10.12
CA GLU A 60 -3.69 7.19 -9.33
C GLU A 60 -3.25 7.88 -8.03
N TYR A 61 -2.99 9.20 -8.09
CA TYR A 61 -2.75 10.01 -6.89
C TYR A 61 -3.96 10.03 -5.95
N ALA A 62 -5.18 10.15 -6.48
CA ALA A 62 -6.39 10.13 -5.66
C ALA A 62 -6.57 8.79 -4.93
N VAL A 63 -6.37 7.66 -5.63
CA VAL A 63 -6.36 6.33 -5.00
C VAL A 63 -5.26 6.25 -3.95
N GLY A 64 -4.09 6.81 -4.23
CA GLY A 64 -2.98 6.76 -3.28
C GLY A 64 -3.21 7.56 -2.00
N ILE A 65 -3.83 8.72 -2.10
CA ILE A 65 -4.25 9.50 -0.94
C ILE A 65 -5.26 8.72 -0.10
N LEU A 66 -6.24 8.06 -0.72
CA LEU A 66 -7.21 7.22 -0.01
C LEU A 66 -6.53 6.05 0.72
N CYS A 67 -5.57 5.38 0.07
CA CYS A 67 -4.79 4.31 0.69
C CYS A 67 -3.93 4.80 1.87
N MET A 68 -3.36 6.00 1.78
CA MET A 68 -2.62 6.61 2.88
C MET A 68 -3.52 6.92 4.08
N LEU A 69 -4.72 7.45 3.83
CA LEU A 69 -5.70 7.74 4.88
C LEU A 69 -6.15 6.46 5.60
N THR A 70 -6.49 5.41 4.85
CA THR A 70 -6.88 4.12 5.45
C THR A 70 -5.74 3.46 6.19
N GLY A 71 -4.50 3.59 5.70
CA GLY A 71 -3.29 3.15 6.40
C GLY A 71 -3.11 3.84 7.75
N GLY A 72 -3.27 5.15 7.81
CA GLY A 72 -3.19 5.92 9.06
C GLY A 72 -4.27 5.50 10.07
N VAL A 73 -5.50 5.31 9.60
CA VAL A 73 -6.61 4.83 10.46
C VAL A 73 -6.35 3.42 10.99
N LEU A 74 -5.86 2.51 10.15
CA LEU A 74 -5.50 1.15 10.55
C LEU A 74 -4.41 1.16 11.62
N TRP A 75 -3.38 1.99 11.45
CA TRP A 75 -2.29 2.09 12.42
C TRP A 75 -2.77 2.63 13.76
N ALA A 76 -3.59 3.70 13.75
CA ALA A 76 -4.21 4.23 14.96
C ALA A 76 -5.09 3.19 15.67
N TYR A 77 -5.84 2.39 14.91
CA TYR A 77 -6.64 1.29 15.45
C TYR A 77 -5.77 0.21 16.12
N ILE A 78 -4.67 -0.20 15.48
CA ILE A 78 -3.74 -1.19 16.04
C ILE A 78 -3.19 -0.71 17.38
N ILE A 79 -2.71 0.55 17.47
CA ILE A 79 -2.24 1.11 18.75
C ILE A 79 -3.36 1.09 19.79
N GLY A 80 -4.57 1.51 19.42
CA GLY A 80 -5.73 1.54 20.32
C GLY A 80 -6.06 0.15 20.88
N CYS A 81 -6.06 -0.87 20.03
CA CYS A 81 -6.24 -2.26 20.46
C CYS A 81 -5.12 -2.72 21.40
N VAL A 82 -3.86 -2.47 21.06
CA VAL A 82 -2.71 -2.84 21.91
C VAL A 82 -2.79 -2.14 23.26
N SER A 83 -3.11 -0.85 23.29
CA SER A 83 -3.30 -0.11 24.54
C SER A 83 -4.45 -0.67 25.37
N SER A 84 -5.56 -1.05 24.74
CA SER A 84 -6.69 -1.69 25.42
C SER A 84 -6.33 -3.06 26.01
N LEU A 85 -5.53 -3.86 25.30
CA LEU A 85 -5.03 -5.14 25.80
C LEU A 85 -4.12 -4.95 27.00
N LEU A 86 -3.19 -3.99 26.93
CA LEU A 86 -2.27 -3.67 28.03
C LEU A 86 -3.00 -3.08 29.25
N SER A 87 -4.09 -2.33 29.02
CA SER A 87 -4.92 -1.77 30.10
C SER A 87 -5.80 -2.79 30.83
N ASN A 88 -5.85 -4.04 30.34
CA ASN A 88 -6.45 -5.17 31.04
C ASN A 88 -5.33 -5.99 31.71
N PRO A 89 -4.76 -5.54 32.84
CA PRO A 89 -4.01 -6.47 33.68
C PRO A 89 -5.01 -7.53 34.12
N SER A 90 -4.63 -8.79 33.90
CA SER A 90 -5.38 -9.98 34.27
C SER A 90 -6.01 -9.74 35.64
N ALA A 91 -7.33 -9.98 35.75
CA ALA A 91 -8.10 -9.74 36.97
C ALA A 91 -7.51 -10.42 38.22
N ASP A 92 -6.57 -11.35 38.05
CA ASP A 92 -5.75 -11.91 39.13
C ASP A 92 -4.93 -10.85 39.87
N GLU A 93 -4.21 -9.95 39.19
CA GLU A 93 -3.32 -8.99 39.88
C GLU A 93 -4.09 -7.92 40.67
N LYS A 94 -5.25 -7.49 40.14
CA LYS A 94 -6.16 -6.55 40.85
C LYS A 94 -6.71 -7.13 42.15
N ASN A 95 -6.80 -8.45 42.29
CA ASN A 95 -7.28 -9.08 43.52
C ASN A 95 -6.16 -9.29 44.57
N PHE A 96 -4.89 -9.38 44.16
CA PHE A 96 -3.75 -9.51 45.09
C PHE A 96 -3.40 -8.19 45.78
N GLU A 97 -3.64 -7.04 45.16
CA GLU A 97 -3.37 -5.73 45.77
C GLU A 97 -4.46 -5.27 46.76
N THR A 98 -5.62 -5.95 46.77
CA THR A 98 -6.78 -5.57 47.60
C THR A 98 -7.00 -6.47 48.82
N SER A 99 -6.10 -7.43 49.10
CA SER A 99 -6.14 -8.34 50.26
C SER A 99 -4.93 -8.14 51.18
#